data_AF-A0A1Y0FU60-F1
#
_entry.id   AF-A0A1Y0FU60-F1
#
_cell.length_a   1.000
_cell.length_b   1.000
_cell.length_c   1.000
_cell.angle_alpha   90.00
_cell.angle_beta   90.00
_cell.angle_gamma   90.00
#
_symmetry.space_group_name_H-M   'P 1'
#
loop_
_entity.id
_entity.type
_entity.pdbx_description
1 polymer ?
#
loop_
_entity_poly.entity_id
_entity_poly.type
_entity_poly.pdbx_seq_one_letter_code
_entity_poly.pdbx_strand_id
1 'polypeptide(L)'
;MEKKLPNRIAAEDVGEYRAWRVPLINDNGTVMPSAEKEARERKAQAMKRQGESIEDVDMPSATPKKGMTAQEMQEIIEAAEKDGFAQGHQEGFDKGMAEGYEAGQQKGLMEMRQQLVTEQQRFQKLVQALLDPIAEQDNDLEKLLLDVICTLTESVVQRELIIDSSHIVTLVRTAVNALPVGSKNLRVCLNPDDLAAVETYAEEQQLNWQFVGDEQLAPGGCRVETSESRVDFSVEKRLQTVLTQFVNKQLTDNNGDADDDISLADDADGNSLNRGATDADDLTHG
;
A
#
# COMPACT_ATOMS: atom_id res chain seq x y z
N MET A 1 -16.16 -34.94 -60.38
CA MET A 1 -14.95 -34.11 -60.56
C MET A 1 -14.88 -33.72 -62.03
N GLU A 2 -14.99 -32.44 -62.34
CA GLU A 2 -14.31 -31.82 -63.49
C GLU A 2 -14.34 -30.29 -63.26
N LYS A 3 -13.20 -29.75 -62.82
CA LYS A 3 -13.05 -28.34 -62.48
C LYS A 3 -12.97 -27.53 -63.79
N LYS A 4 -14.00 -26.74 -64.08
CA LYS A 4 -14.00 -25.78 -65.19
C LYS A 4 -13.06 -24.63 -64.83
N LEU A 5 -11.82 -24.69 -65.32
CA LEU A 5 -10.85 -23.59 -65.21
C LEU A 5 -11.22 -22.49 -66.20
N PRO A 6 -11.38 -21.22 -65.78
CA PRO A 6 -11.64 -20.11 -66.69
C PRO A 6 -10.40 -19.80 -67.54
N ASN A 7 -10.61 -19.33 -68.78
CA ASN A 7 -9.59 -18.95 -69.77
C ASN A 7 -8.82 -20.11 -70.45
N ARG A 8 -9.53 -21.08 -71.02
CA ARG A 8 -9.03 -21.83 -72.18
C ARG A 8 -9.83 -21.42 -73.42
N ILE A 9 -9.15 -20.85 -74.41
CA ILE A 9 -9.70 -20.66 -75.76
C ILE A 9 -9.54 -22.01 -76.47
N ALA A 10 -10.62 -22.56 -77.00
CA ALA A 10 -10.58 -23.79 -77.78
C ALA A 10 -9.73 -23.58 -79.03
N ALA A 11 -8.98 -24.60 -79.49
CA ALA A 11 -8.12 -24.46 -80.67
C ALA A 11 -8.90 -24.05 -81.94
N GLU A 12 -10.20 -24.33 -81.97
CA GLU A 12 -11.17 -23.99 -83.01
C GLU A 12 -11.51 -22.48 -83.03
N ASP A 13 -11.33 -21.78 -81.91
CA ASP A 13 -11.62 -20.35 -81.72
C ASP A 13 -10.37 -19.46 -81.89
N VAL A 14 -9.25 -20.03 -82.33
CA VAL A 14 -8.03 -19.27 -82.64
C VAL A 14 -8.20 -18.62 -84.02
N GLY A 15 -8.72 -17.38 -84.03
CA GLY A 15 -8.79 -16.55 -85.22
C GLY A 15 -7.41 -16.27 -85.84
N GLU A 16 -7.40 -15.84 -87.11
CA GLU A 16 -6.18 -15.57 -87.87
C GLU A 16 -5.18 -14.69 -87.09
N TYR A 17 -3.96 -15.20 -86.93
CA TYR A 17 -2.87 -14.49 -86.26
C TYR A 17 -2.51 -13.22 -87.04
N ARG A 18 -2.81 -12.06 -86.44
CA ARG A 18 -2.30 -10.76 -86.91
C ARG A 18 -1.03 -10.42 -86.16
N ALA A 19 0.09 -10.40 -86.88
CA ALA A 19 1.34 -9.86 -86.37
C ALA A 19 1.14 -8.42 -85.89
N TRP A 20 1.39 -8.18 -84.60
CA TRP A 20 1.26 -6.86 -83.99
C TRP A 20 2.28 -5.91 -84.61
N ARG A 21 1.81 -4.82 -85.22
CA ARG A 21 2.68 -3.71 -85.65
C ARG A 21 2.67 -2.63 -84.58
N VAL A 22 3.88 -2.26 -84.15
CA VAL A 22 4.10 -1.16 -83.19
C VAL A 22 3.47 0.11 -83.78
N PRO A 23 2.53 0.75 -83.08
CA PRO A 23 1.90 1.97 -83.56
C PRO A 23 2.90 3.14 -83.47
N LEU A 24 2.74 4.12 -84.37
CA LEU A 24 3.57 5.32 -84.38
C LEU A 24 3.27 6.15 -83.13
N ILE A 25 4.30 6.41 -82.33
CA ILE A 25 4.25 7.18 -81.09
C ILE A 25 4.94 8.53 -81.35
N ASN A 26 4.31 9.63 -80.95
CA ASN A 26 4.92 10.96 -81.01
C ASN A 26 5.96 11.13 -79.89
N ASP A 27 6.84 12.13 -79.98
CA ASP A 27 7.90 12.41 -79.00
C ASP A 27 7.41 12.60 -77.54
N ASN A 28 6.10 12.83 -77.36
CA ASN A 28 5.43 12.94 -76.05
C ASN A 28 4.85 11.60 -75.54
N GLY A 29 5.20 10.46 -76.14
CA GLY A 29 4.77 9.12 -75.69
C GLY A 29 3.33 8.73 -76.05
N THR A 30 2.61 9.58 -76.79
CA THR A 30 1.21 9.31 -77.18
C THR A 30 1.12 8.63 -78.54
N VAL A 31 0.35 7.54 -78.61
CA VAL A 31 0.07 6.79 -79.83
C VAL A 31 -0.80 7.59 -80.80
N MET A 32 -0.35 7.80 -82.04
CA MET A 32 -1.16 8.45 -83.07
C MET A 32 -2.33 7.56 -83.49
N PRO A 33 -3.58 8.05 -83.46
CA PRO A 33 -4.72 7.33 -83.99
C PRO A 33 -4.54 7.09 -85.51
N SER A 34 -4.66 5.84 -85.95
CA SER A 34 -4.66 5.52 -87.39
C SER A 34 -5.86 6.19 -88.07
N ALA A 35 -5.65 6.74 -89.27
CA ALA A 35 -6.69 7.37 -90.09
C ALA A 35 -7.92 6.44 -90.31
N GLU A 36 -7.70 5.13 -90.32
CA GLU A 36 -8.76 4.13 -90.44
C GLU A 36 -9.62 4.01 -89.17
N LYS A 37 -8.99 4.17 -87.99
CA LYS A 37 -9.70 4.19 -86.69
C LYS A 37 -10.53 5.46 -86.54
N GLU A 38 -9.97 6.60 -86.94
CA GLU A 38 -10.66 7.90 -86.86
C GLU A 38 -11.86 7.97 -87.83
N ALA A 39 -11.73 7.43 -89.04
CA ALA A 39 -12.84 7.36 -90.01
C ALA A 39 -13.99 6.45 -89.53
N ARG A 40 -13.65 5.34 -88.85
CA ARG A 40 -14.63 4.42 -88.27
C ARG A 40 -15.36 5.05 -87.09
N GLU A 41 -14.64 5.79 -86.23
CA GLU A 41 -15.24 6.53 -85.12
C GLU A 41 -16.15 7.66 -85.62
N ARG A 42 -15.76 8.41 -86.68
CA ARG A 42 -16.62 9.43 -87.30
C ARG A 42 -17.88 8.82 -87.92
N LYS A 43 -17.78 7.69 -88.61
CA LYS A 43 -18.97 6.97 -89.14
C LYS A 43 -19.86 6.45 -88.03
N ALA A 44 -19.29 5.89 -86.96
CA ALA A 44 -20.07 5.42 -85.80
C ALA A 44 -20.77 6.57 -85.07
N GLN A 45 -20.13 7.74 -84.95
CA GLN A 45 -20.75 8.94 -84.39
C GLN A 45 -21.85 9.52 -85.30
N ALA A 46 -21.65 9.52 -86.63
CA ALA A 46 -22.67 9.94 -87.57
C ALA A 46 -23.90 9.02 -87.54
N MET A 47 -23.70 7.71 -87.41
CA MET A 47 -24.79 6.74 -87.27
C MET A 47 -25.52 6.85 -85.92
N LYS A 48 -24.81 7.18 -84.83
CA LYS A 48 -25.42 7.51 -83.52
C LYS A 48 -26.28 8.77 -83.59
N ARG A 49 -25.83 9.82 -84.28
CA ARG A 49 -26.60 11.07 -84.45
C ARG A 49 -27.83 10.90 -85.34
N GLN A 50 -27.86 9.91 -86.24
CA GLN A 50 -29.03 9.60 -87.06
C GLN A 50 -30.13 8.81 -86.32
N GLY A 51 -29.82 8.26 -85.13
CA GLY A 51 -30.78 7.56 -84.26
C GLY A 51 -31.30 8.40 -83.09
N GLU A 52 -30.78 9.61 -82.89
CA GLU A 52 -31.39 10.60 -81.97
C GLU A 52 -32.56 11.26 -82.69
N SER A 53 -33.75 10.66 -82.58
CA SER A 53 -34.97 11.45 -82.71
C SER A 53 -34.91 12.53 -81.64
N ILE A 54 -34.89 13.80 -82.06
CA ILE A 54 -35.25 14.89 -81.17
C ILE A 54 -36.70 14.60 -80.80
N GLU A 55 -36.90 13.96 -79.65
CA GLU A 55 -38.17 14.01 -78.97
C GLU A 55 -38.35 15.50 -78.70
N ASP A 56 -39.26 16.13 -79.44
CA ASP A 56 -39.81 17.42 -79.06
C ASP A 56 -40.48 17.18 -77.70
N VAL A 57 -39.67 17.22 -76.64
CA VAL A 57 -40.15 17.46 -75.29
C VAL A 57 -40.79 18.81 -75.41
N ASP A 58 -42.11 18.81 -75.54
CA ASP A 58 -42.96 19.97 -75.39
C ASP A 58 -42.53 20.61 -74.07
N MET A 59 -41.62 21.58 -74.17
CA MET A 59 -41.14 22.36 -73.05
C MET A 59 -42.36 23.22 -72.76
N PRO A 60 -43.18 22.90 -71.72
CA PRO A 60 -44.31 23.74 -71.44
C PRO A 60 -43.74 25.13 -71.23
N SER A 61 -44.20 26.07 -72.07
CA SER A 61 -43.95 27.51 -71.98
C SER A 61 -43.67 27.84 -70.52
N ALA A 62 -42.43 28.24 -70.19
CA ALA A 62 -42.06 28.63 -68.84
C ALA A 62 -43.07 29.66 -68.37
N THR A 63 -44.04 29.20 -67.59
CA THR A 63 -44.96 30.07 -66.89
C THR A 63 -44.09 31.00 -66.08
N PRO A 64 -44.32 32.32 -66.10
CA PRO A 64 -43.58 33.21 -65.23
C PRO A 64 -43.77 32.64 -63.82
N LYS A 65 -42.69 32.15 -63.20
CA LYS A 65 -42.72 31.70 -61.81
C LYS A 65 -43.25 32.91 -61.05
N LYS A 66 -44.53 32.85 -60.69
CA LYS A 66 -45.18 33.86 -59.87
C LYS A 66 -44.28 33.95 -58.64
N GLY A 67 -43.58 35.07 -58.49
CA GLY A 67 -42.77 35.29 -57.30
C GLY A 67 -43.66 35.02 -56.10
N MET A 68 -43.15 34.25 -55.14
CA MET A 68 -43.91 33.94 -53.92
C MET A 68 -44.53 35.22 -53.39
N THR A 69 -45.83 35.20 -53.19
CA THR A 69 -46.59 36.36 -52.75
C THR A 69 -46.09 36.73 -51.35
N ALA A 70 -45.97 38.02 -51.01
CA ALA A 70 -45.36 38.45 -49.73
C ALA A 70 -46.01 37.79 -48.49
N GLN A 71 -47.28 37.42 -48.58
CA GLN A 71 -48.01 36.67 -47.55
C GLN A 71 -47.55 35.21 -47.42
N GLU A 72 -47.35 34.51 -48.54
CA GLU A 72 -46.82 33.13 -48.55
C GLU A 72 -45.41 33.11 -47.93
N MET A 73 -44.61 34.17 -48.13
CA MET A 73 -43.28 34.27 -47.53
C MET A 73 -43.32 34.45 -46.01
N GLN A 74 -44.29 35.20 -45.50
CA GLN A 74 -44.51 35.37 -44.07
C GLN A 74 -44.96 34.07 -43.41
N GLU A 75 -45.87 33.32 -44.05
CA GLU A 75 -46.33 32.02 -43.53
C GLU A 75 -45.20 30.98 -43.46
N ILE A 76 -44.31 30.93 -44.47
CA ILE A 76 -43.14 30.04 -44.43
C ILE A 76 -42.16 30.44 -43.33
N ILE A 77 -41.94 31.74 -43.11
CA ILE A 77 -41.05 32.22 -42.03
C ILE A 77 -41.65 31.88 -40.66
N GLU A 78 -42.94 32.13 -40.44
CA GLU A 78 -43.58 31.84 -39.15
C GLU A 78 -43.62 30.33 -38.86
N ALA A 79 -43.85 29.51 -39.89
CA ALA A 79 -43.78 28.05 -39.76
C ALA A 79 -42.34 27.59 -39.44
N ALA A 80 -41.33 28.12 -40.13
CA ALA A 80 -39.93 27.80 -39.87
C ALA A 80 -39.46 28.26 -38.47
N GLU A 81 -39.94 29.40 -37.98
CA GLU A 81 -39.66 29.87 -36.62
C GLU A 81 -40.30 28.97 -35.56
N LYS A 82 -41.55 28.56 -35.75
CA LYS A 82 -42.23 27.62 -34.83
C LYS A 82 -41.56 26.25 -34.82
N ASP A 83 -41.23 25.73 -35.99
CA ASP A 83 -40.55 24.43 -36.11
C ASP A 83 -39.14 24.49 -35.53
N GLY A 84 -38.38 25.56 -35.81
CA GLY A 84 -37.06 25.77 -35.23
C GLY A 84 -37.09 25.95 -33.70
N PHE A 85 -38.10 26.65 -33.18
CA PHE A 85 -38.30 26.79 -31.74
C PHE A 85 -38.69 25.45 -31.09
N ALA A 86 -39.62 24.71 -31.68
CA ALA A 86 -40.03 23.40 -31.16
C ALA A 86 -38.87 22.40 -31.17
N GLN A 87 -38.11 22.35 -32.28
CA GLN A 87 -36.94 21.48 -32.40
C GLN A 87 -35.84 21.88 -31.42
N GLY A 88 -35.47 23.17 -31.34
CA GLY A 88 -34.45 23.64 -30.41
C GLY A 88 -34.84 23.46 -28.94
N HIS A 89 -36.13 23.61 -28.61
CA HIS A 89 -36.65 23.34 -27.28
C HIS A 89 -36.56 21.85 -26.93
N GLN A 90 -36.94 20.97 -27.86
CA GLN A 90 -36.87 19.52 -27.64
C GLN A 90 -35.42 19.03 -27.53
N GLU A 91 -34.54 19.45 -28.44
CA GLU A 91 -33.11 19.13 -28.38
C GLU A 91 -32.45 19.66 -27.11
N GLY A 92 -32.78 20.89 -26.70
CA GLY A 92 -32.28 21.48 -25.46
C GLY A 92 -32.78 20.76 -24.21
N PHE A 93 -34.05 20.31 -24.20
CA PHE A 93 -34.63 19.54 -23.12
C PHE A 93 -33.98 18.15 -23.01
N ASP A 94 -33.86 17.42 -24.12
CA ASP A 94 -33.27 16.08 -24.16
C ASP A 94 -31.79 16.13 -23.74
N LYS A 95 -31.05 17.13 -24.24
CA LYS A 95 -29.65 17.35 -23.87
C LYS A 95 -29.50 17.72 -22.39
N GLY A 96 -30.33 18.66 -21.90
CA GLY A 96 -30.31 19.06 -20.49
C GLY A 96 -30.69 17.92 -19.55
N MET A 97 -31.62 17.05 -19.96
CA MET A 97 -32.00 15.86 -19.19
C MET A 97 -30.86 14.83 -19.15
N ALA A 98 -30.19 14.58 -20.27
CA ALA A 98 -29.05 13.68 -20.33
C ALA A 98 -27.86 14.19 -19.48
N GLU A 99 -27.48 15.45 -19.66
CA GLU A 99 -26.40 16.08 -18.88
C GLU A 99 -26.73 16.16 -17.39
N GLY A 100 -27.97 16.50 -17.04
CA GLY A 100 -28.45 16.54 -15.66
C GLY A 100 -28.45 15.16 -14.99
N TYR A 101 -28.84 14.12 -15.73
CA TYR A 101 -28.81 12.74 -15.24
C TYR A 101 -27.38 12.26 -14.99
N GLU A 102 -26.47 12.49 -15.94
CA GLU A 102 -25.06 12.11 -15.80
C GLU A 102 -24.38 12.87 -14.65
N ALA A 103 -24.58 14.19 -14.56
CA ALA A 103 -24.05 15.00 -13.47
C ALA A 103 -24.63 14.58 -12.10
N GLY A 104 -25.92 14.24 -12.05
CA GLY A 104 -26.58 13.72 -10.84
C GLY A 104 -26.01 12.37 -10.41
N GLN A 105 -25.77 11.47 -11.37
CA GLN A 105 -25.17 10.16 -11.10
C GLN A 105 -23.74 10.30 -10.57
N GLN A 106 -22.91 11.14 -11.20
CA GLN A 106 -21.53 11.38 -10.76
C GLN A 106 -21.47 11.99 -9.36
N LYS A 107 -22.32 13.01 -9.08
CA LYS A 107 -22.42 13.61 -7.74
C LYS A 107 -22.88 12.61 -6.70
N GLY A 108 -23.93 11.84 -6.99
CA GLY A 108 -24.43 10.81 -6.08
C GLY A 108 -23.38 9.74 -5.76
N LEU A 109 -22.61 9.28 -6.76
CA LEU A 109 -21.52 8.34 -6.55
C LEU A 109 -20.40 8.93 -5.67
N MET A 110 -20.04 10.20 -5.90
CA MET A 110 -19.00 10.88 -5.10
C MET A 110 -19.44 11.06 -3.65
N GLU A 111 -20.67 11.54 -3.42
CA GLU A 111 -21.24 11.73 -2.08
C GLU A 111 -21.37 10.40 -1.34
N MET A 112 -21.90 9.36 -1.99
CA MET A 112 -21.99 8.02 -1.42
C MET A 112 -20.61 7.48 -1.05
N ARG A 113 -19.61 7.64 -1.92
CA ARG A 113 -18.24 7.18 -1.65
C ARG A 113 -17.65 7.91 -0.44
N GLN A 114 -17.88 9.22 -0.33
CA GLN A 114 -17.40 10.01 0.80
C GLN A 114 -18.07 9.60 2.12
N GLN A 115 -19.39 9.36 2.11
CA GLN A 115 -20.12 8.85 3.28
C GLN A 115 -19.61 7.47 3.69
N LEU A 116 -19.39 6.58 2.72
CA LEU A 116 -18.93 5.21 2.98
C LEU A 116 -17.51 5.20 3.57
N VAL A 117 -16.61 6.05 3.06
CA VAL A 117 -15.27 6.25 3.64
C VAL A 117 -15.38 6.80 5.07
N THR A 118 -16.27 7.75 5.31
CA THR A 118 -16.47 8.35 6.64
C THR A 118 -16.98 7.31 7.65
N GLU A 119 -17.98 6.52 7.28
CA GLU A 119 -18.52 5.45 8.12
C GLU A 119 -17.51 4.32 8.32
N GLN A 120 -16.74 3.97 7.29
CA GLN A 120 -15.64 3.00 7.42
C GLN A 120 -14.58 3.48 8.43
N GLN A 121 -14.15 4.75 8.33
CA GLN A 121 -13.21 5.34 9.28
C GLN A 121 -13.78 5.37 10.70
N ARG A 122 -15.07 5.70 10.85
CA ARG A 122 -15.75 5.68 12.15
C ARG A 122 -15.77 4.27 12.74
N PHE A 123 -16.10 3.26 11.93
CA PHE A 123 -16.10 1.87 12.36
C PHE A 123 -14.70 1.40 12.74
N GLN A 124 -13.69 1.74 11.94
CA GLN A 124 -12.30 1.41 12.22
C GLN A 124 -11.83 2.02 13.55
N LYS A 125 -12.20 3.27 13.83
CA LYS A 125 -11.93 3.93 15.11
C LYS A 125 -12.62 3.24 16.28
N LEU A 126 -13.87 2.79 16.11
CA LEU A 126 -14.59 2.02 17.14
C LEU A 126 -13.92 0.68 17.43
N VAL A 127 -13.46 -0.01 16.39
CA VAL A 127 -12.74 -1.28 16.53
C VAL A 127 -11.40 -1.06 17.25
N GLN A 128 -10.63 -0.05 16.84
CA GLN A 128 -9.36 0.31 17.52
C GLN A 128 -9.61 0.67 18.99
N ALA A 129 -10.59 1.52 19.28
CA ALA A 129 -10.95 1.89 20.65
C ALA A 129 -11.40 0.70 21.51
N LEU A 130 -11.82 -0.42 20.91
CA LEU A 130 -12.18 -1.64 21.63
C LEU A 130 -10.99 -2.58 21.81
N LEU A 131 -10.08 -2.65 20.83
CA LEU A 131 -8.95 -3.58 20.83
C LEU A 131 -7.71 -3.02 21.54
N ASP A 132 -7.40 -1.74 21.37
CA ASP A 132 -6.21 -1.11 21.95
C ASP A 132 -6.17 -1.25 23.49
N PRO A 133 -7.29 -1.06 24.23
CA PRO A 133 -7.27 -1.22 25.69
C PRO A 133 -7.03 -2.66 26.15
N ILE A 134 -7.29 -3.66 25.31
CA ILE A 134 -7.05 -5.07 25.67
C ILE A 134 -5.55 -5.33 25.74
N ALA A 135 -4.79 -4.83 24.76
CA ALA A 135 -3.34 -4.96 24.75
C ALA A 135 -2.67 -4.16 25.89
N GLU A 136 -3.22 -2.99 26.25
CA GLU A 136 -2.75 -2.22 27.40
C GLU A 136 -3.05 -2.95 28.72
N GLN A 137 -4.23 -3.57 28.84
CA GLN A 137 -4.61 -4.38 30.01
C GLN A 137 -3.68 -5.57 30.22
N ASP A 138 -3.17 -6.22 29.16
CA ASP A 138 -2.24 -7.33 29.32
C ASP A 138 -0.94 -6.90 30.02
N ASN A 139 -0.37 -5.75 29.63
CA ASN A 139 0.82 -5.18 30.28
C ASN A 139 0.56 -4.77 31.73
N ASP A 140 -0.61 -4.20 32.01
CA ASP A 140 -0.99 -3.80 33.36
C ASP A 140 -1.28 -5.02 34.26
N LEU A 141 -1.85 -6.09 33.69
CA LEU A 141 -2.06 -7.35 34.38
C LEU A 141 -0.73 -8.00 34.74
N GLU A 142 0.25 -8.01 33.84
CA GLU A 142 1.58 -8.53 34.12
C GLU A 142 2.25 -7.79 35.29
N LYS A 143 2.21 -6.45 35.27
CA LYS A 143 2.73 -5.62 36.37
C LYS A 143 1.99 -5.88 37.67
N LEU A 144 0.67 -5.98 37.63
CA LEU A 144 -0.16 -6.24 38.81
C LEU A 144 0.15 -7.62 39.40
N LEU A 145 0.28 -8.65 38.57
CA LEU A 145 0.64 -10.00 39.01
C LEU A 145 2.01 -9.99 39.69
N LEU A 146 2.98 -9.30 39.09
CA LEU A 146 4.31 -9.18 39.66
C LEU A 146 4.28 -8.44 41.01
N ASP A 147 3.52 -7.34 41.13
CA ASP A 147 3.36 -6.59 42.38
C ASP A 147 2.71 -7.43 43.48
N VAL A 148 1.67 -8.21 43.15
CA VAL A 148 1.01 -9.14 44.09
C VAL A 148 1.98 -10.22 44.55
N ILE A 149 2.77 -10.81 43.64
CA ILE A 149 3.78 -11.83 43.99
C ILE A 149 4.86 -11.22 44.89
N CYS A 150 5.33 -10.00 44.60
CA CYS A 150 6.30 -9.29 45.42
C CYS A 150 5.74 -9.07 46.83
N THR A 151 4.54 -8.51 46.94
CA THR A 151 3.87 -8.22 48.22
C THR A 151 3.62 -9.49 49.04
N LEU A 152 3.20 -10.58 48.38
CA LEU A 152 3.02 -11.87 49.04
C LEU A 152 4.34 -12.44 49.55
N THR A 153 5.40 -12.36 48.72
CA THR A 153 6.74 -12.84 49.09
C THR A 153 7.29 -12.06 50.28
N GLU A 154 7.14 -10.73 50.28
CA GLU A 154 7.53 -9.90 51.43
C GLU A 154 6.80 -10.33 52.69
N SER A 155 5.47 -10.50 52.61
CA SER A 155 4.65 -10.90 53.74
C SER A 155 5.03 -12.29 54.28
N VAL A 156 5.33 -13.24 53.40
CA VAL A 156 5.76 -14.60 53.77
C VAL A 156 7.15 -14.58 54.42
N VAL A 157 8.11 -13.87 53.83
CA VAL A 157 9.47 -13.78 54.38
C VAL A 157 9.48 -13.06 55.72
N GLN A 158 8.74 -11.96 55.86
CA GLN A 158 8.61 -11.27 57.15
C GLN A 158 8.00 -12.20 58.21
N ARG A 159 6.98 -12.98 57.84
CA ARG A 159 6.36 -13.93 58.78
C ARG A 159 7.33 -15.02 59.20
N GLU A 160 8.11 -15.56 58.26
CA GLU A 160 9.10 -16.59 58.56
C GLU A 160 10.22 -16.06 59.46
N LEU A 161 10.73 -14.85 59.20
CA LEU A 161 11.78 -14.23 60.02
C LEU A 161 11.33 -13.92 61.46
N ILE A 162 10.04 -13.65 61.66
CA ILE A 162 9.45 -13.51 63.01
C ILE A 162 9.43 -14.87 63.74
N ILE A 163 9.34 -15.99 63.02
CA ILE A 163 9.30 -17.34 63.59
C ILE A 163 10.72 -17.89 63.82
N ASP A 164 11.63 -17.68 62.86
CA ASP A 164 13.03 -18.10 62.93
C ASP A 164 13.99 -17.08 62.29
N SER A 165 14.93 -16.61 63.10
CA SER A 165 15.97 -15.63 62.74
C SER A 165 17.39 -16.23 62.73
N SER A 166 17.51 -17.56 62.63
CA SER A 166 18.77 -18.30 62.68
C SER A 166 19.88 -17.80 61.74
N HIS A 167 19.56 -17.11 60.65
CA HIS A 167 20.52 -16.59 59.68
C HIS A 167 21.16 -15.22 60.03
N ILE A 168 20.79 -14.59 61.14
CA ILE A 168 21.24 -13.23 61.52
C ILE A 168 22.77 -13.10 61.61
N VAL A 169 23.49 -14.12 62.09
CA VAL A 169 24.95 -14.10 62.22
C VAL A 169 25.65 -13.90 60.86
N THR A 170 25.15 -14.60 59.82
CA THR A 170 25.69 -14.46 58.46
C THR A 170 25.38 -13.08 57.88
N LEU A 171 24.22 -12.52 58.24
CA LEU A 171 23.83 -11.17 57.84
C LEU A 171 24.78 -10.13 58.41
N VAL A 172 25.03 -10.17 59.73
CA VAL A 172 25.92 -9.22 60.41
C VAL A 172 27.31 -9.25 59.79
N ARG A 173 27.85 -10.44 59.50
CA ARG A 173 29.14 -10.58 58.79
C ARG A 173 29.13 -9.88 57.43
N THR A 174 28.05 -10.05 56.67
CA THR A 174 27.90 -9.43 55.35
C THR A 174 27.79 -7.91 55.46
N ALA A 175 27.04 -7.41 56.43
CA ALA A 175 26.88 -5.98 56.69
C ALA A 175 28.21 -5.32 57.10
N VAL A 176 29.01 -6.00 57.92
CA VAL A 176 30.35 -5.53 58.30
C VAL A 176 31.31 -5.54 57.11
N ASN A 177 31.27 -6.57 56.26
CA ASN A 177 32.10 -6.62 55.04
C ASN A 177 31.73 -5.55 54.00
N ALA A 178 30.52 -4.99 54.06
CA ALA A 178 30.09 -3.90 53.20
C ALA A 178 30.66 -2.53 53.63
N LEU A 179 31.27 -2.43 54.82
CA LEU A 179 31.92 -1.22 55.29
C LEU A 179 33.30 -1.02 54.63
N PRO A 180 33.74 0.24 54.41
CA PRO A 180 35.09 0.53 53.96
C PRO A 180 36.16 0.00 54.94
N VAL A 181 37.26 -0.52 54.41
CA VAL A 181 38.40 -1.01 55.22
C VAL A 181 38.94 0.09 56.14
N GLY A 182 38.89 -0.14 57.46
CA GLY A 182 39.45 0.77 58.48
C GLY A 182 38.45 1.36 59.47
N SER A 183 37.17 0.98 59.42
CA SER A 183 36.17 1.47 60.38
C SER A 183 36.49 0.99 61.81
N LYS A 184 36.71 1.94 62.73
CA LYS A 184 36.88 1.68 64.17
C LYS A 184 35.56 1.96 64.88
N ASN A 185 35.33 1.31 66.02
CA ASN A 185 34.13 1.45 66.85
C ASN A 185 32.83 1.08 66.12
N LEU A 186 32.69 -0.18 65.71
CA LEU A 186 31.44 -0.68 65.12
C LEU A 186 30.36 -0.81 66.20
N ARG A 187 29.20 -0.23 65.91
CA ARG A 187 27.96 -0.44 66.64
C ARG A 187 27.00 -1.23 65.75
N VAL A 188 26.54 -2.38 66.22
CA VAL A 188 25.58 -3.24 65.52
C VAL A 188 24.26 -3.19 66.28
N CYS A 189 23.24 -2.60 65.66
CA CYS A 189 21.88 -2.56 66.17
C CYS A 189 21.08 -3.74 65.60
N LEU A 190 20.41 -4.49 66.47
CA LEU A 190 19.69 -5.73 66.17
C LEU A 190 18.38 -5.76 66.94
N ASN A 191 17.46 -6.66 66.58
CA ASN A 191 16.34 -6.97 67.45
C ASN A 191 16.84 -7.64 68.75
N PRO A 192 16.24 -7.36 69.93
CA PRO A 192 16.63 -8.01 71.19
C PRO A 192 16.56 -9.54 71.17
N ASP A 193 15.67 -10.14 70.38
CA ASP A 193 15.54 -11.60 70.24
C ASP A 193 16.77 -12.23 69.56
N ASP A 194 17.46 -11.47 68.71
CA ASP A 194 18.62 -11.90 67.93
C ASP A 194 19.96 -11.65 68.62
N LEU A 195 19.94 -10.80 69.65
CA LEU A 195 21.13 -10.28 70.31
C LEU A 195 21.95 -11.41 70.94
N ALA A 196 21.29 -12.37 71.61
CA ALA A 196 21.96 -13.49 72.26
C ALA A 196 22.76 -14.37 71.29
N ALA A 197 22.21 -14.62 70.09
CA ALA A 197 22.88 -15.45 69.08
C ALA A 197 24.12 -14.75 68.51
N VAL A 198 24.05 -13.43 68.32
CA VAL A 198 25.16 -12.65 67.76
C VAL A 198 26.25 -12.38 68.80
N GLU A 199 25.89 -12.14 70.07
CA GLU A 199 26.87 -11.98 71.15
C GLU A 199 27.71 -13.25 71.35
N THR A 200 27.07 -14.43 71.36
CA THR A 200 27.77 -15.72 71.44
C THR A 200 28.80 -15.86 70.33
N TYR A 201 28.43 -15.53 69.08
CA TYR A 201 29.35 -15.55 67.95
C TYR A 201 30.48 -14.53 68.08
N ALA A 202 30.19 -13.34 68.59
CA ALA A 202 31.19 -12.28 68.75
C ALA A 202 32.24 -12.62 69.81
N GLU A 203 31.84 -13.29 70.89
CA GLU A 203 32.74 -13.81 71.92
C GLU A 203 33.66 -14.90 71.38
N GLU A 204 33.13 -15.86 70.61
CA GLU A 204 33.92 -16.92 69.97
C GLU A 204 35.00 -16.36 69.03
N GLN A 205 34.71 -15.24 68.35
CA GLN A 205 35.61 -14.60 67.40
C GLN A 205 36.47 -13.48 68.01
N GLN A 206 36.37 -13.21 69.32
CA GLN A 206 37.08 -12.12 70.02
C GLN A 206 36.90 -10.75 69.33
N LEU A 207 35.67 -10.45 68.91
CA LEU A 207 35.34 -9.19 68.23
C LEU A 207 34.98 -8.10 69.25
N ASN A 208 35.63 -6.94 69.15
CA ASN A 208 35.36 -5.78 70.02
C ASN A 208 34.22 -4.89 69.47
N TRP A 209 33.07 -5.47 69.11
CA TRP A 209 31.92 -4.73 68.60
C TRP A 209 30.93 -4.40 69.71
N GLN A 210 30.21 -3.28 69.58
CA GLN A 210 29.13 -2.92 70.50
C GLN A 210 27.79 -3.36 69.92
N PHE A 211 27.09 -4.27 70.60
CA PHE A 211 25.74 -4.68 70.23
C PHE A 211 24.70 -3.87 70.99
N VAL A 212 23.64 -3.44 70.29
CA VAL A 212 22.53 -2.68 70.86
C VAL A 212 21.22 -3.30 70.42
N GLY A 213 20.35 -3.64 71.37
CA GLY A 213 18.98 -4.07 71.09
C GLY A 213 18.09 -2.89 70.73
N ASP A 214 17.46 -2.94 69.57
CA ASP A 214 16.52 -1.94 69.05
C ASP A 214 15.21 -2.63 68.67
N GLU A 215 14.14 -2.33 69.41
CA GLU A 215 12.79 -2.89 69.18
C GLU A 215 12.15 -2.38 67.89
N GLN A 216 12.68 -1.32 67.26
CA GLN A 216 12.17 -0.83 65.98
C GLN A 216 12.63 -1.69 64.79
N LEU A 217 13.64 -2.55 64.99
CA LEU A 217 14.12 -3.46 63.95
C LEU A 217 13.34 -4.79 64.01
N ALA A 218 12.83 -5.23 62.87
CA ALA A 218 12.24 -6.56 62.75
C ALA A 218 13.30 -7.66 63.03
N PRO A 219 12.89 -8.81 63.60
CA PRO A 219 13.76 -9.97 63.73
C PRO A 219 14.40 -10.35 62.39
N GLY A 220 15.68 -10.71 62.40
CA GLY A 220 16.46 -11.04 61.21
C GLY A 220 16.97 -9.82 60.43
N GLY A 221 16.79 -8.61 60.94
CA GLY A 221 17.35 -7.36 60.42
C GLY A 221 18.51 -6.84 61.25
N CYS A 222 19.50 -6.20 60.61
CA CYS A 222 20.59 -5.54 61.33
C CYS A 222 20.95 -4.17 60.74
N ARG A 223 21.43 -3.28 61.60
CA ARG A 223 21.95 -1.99 61.20
C ARG A 223 23.33 -1.79 61.79
N VAL A 224 24.30 -1.47 60.94
CA VAL A 224 25.68 -1.28 61.38
C VAL A 224 26.05 0.19 61.25
N GLU A 225 26.46 0.80 62.34
CA GLU A 225 26.86 2.19 62.44
C GLU A 225 28.32 2.31 62.86
N THR A 226 29.03 3.23 62.23
CA THR A 226 30.41 3.61 62.54
C THR A 226 30.48 5.13 62.58
N SER A 227 31.62 5.69 63.00
CA SER A 227 31.80 7.15 63.02
C SER A 227 31.67 7.82 61.65
N GLU A 228 31.92 7.08 60.57
CA GLU A 228 32.04 7.61 59.21
C GLU A 228 31.04 6.99 58.22
N SER A 229 30.33 5.92 58.60
CA SER A 229 29.42 5.20 57.71
C SER A 229 28.30 4.51 58.48
N ARG A 230 27.13 4.43 57.84
CA ARG A 230 25.98 3.66 58.30
C ARG A 230 25.50 2.76 57.17
N VAL A 231 25.38 1.48 57.47
CA VAL A 231 24.93 0.46 56.53
C VAL A 231 23.67 -0.18 57.09
N ASP A 232 22.58 -0.08 56.34
CA ASP A 232 21.27 -0.55 56.76
C ASP A 232 20.95 -1.86 56.04
N PHE A 233 20.93 -2.95 56.80
CA PHE A 233 20.57 -4.30 56.37
C PHE A 233 19.26 -4.72 57.04
N SER A 234 18.29 -3.80 57.07
CA SER A 234 16.93 -4.11 57.49
C SER A 234 16.27 -5.09 56.50
N VAL A 235 15.30 -5.86 56.99
CA VAL A 235 14.59 -6.87 56.19
C VAL A 235 13.91 -6.22 54.99
N GLU A 236 13.28 -5.07 55.21
CA GLU A 236 12.55 -4.29 54.20
C GLU A 236 13.49 -3.85 53.08
N LYS A 237 14.63 -3.25 53.42
CA LYS A 237 15.56 -2.71 52.42
C LYS A 237 16.22 -3.81 51.59
N ARG A 238 16.50 -4.96 52.22
CA ARG A 238 17.07 -6.12 51.53
C ARG A 238 16.05 -6.75 50.59
N LEU A 239 14.82 -6.98 51.04
CA LEU A 239 13.74 -7.50 50.20
C LEU A 239 13.48 -6.57 49.02
N GLN A 240 13.35 -5.27 49.27
CA GLN A 240 13.17 -4.27 48.23
C GLN A 240 14.29 -4.32 47.18
N THR A 241 15.56 -4.47 47.61
CA THR A 241 16.70 -4.56 46.70
C THR A 241 16.63 -5.81 45.82
N VAL A 242 16.34 -6.98 46.41
CA VAL A 242 16.24 -8.25 45.68
C VAL A 242 15.06 -8.25 44.71
N LEU A 243 13.90 -7.75 45.17
CA LEU A 243 12.71 -7.64 44.33
C LEU A 243 12.94 -6.66 43.18
N THR A 244 13.50 -5.48 43.45
CA THR A 244 13.84 -4.51 42.39
C THR A 244 14.80 -5.11 41.36
N GLN A 245 15.82 -5.86 41.79
CA GLN A 245 16.71 -6.58 40.88
C GLN A 245 15.98 -7.64 40.04
N PHE A 246 15.06 -8.38 40.65
CA PHE A 246 14.25 -9.39 39.96
C PHE A 246 13.33 -8.75 38.91
N VAL A 247 12.60 -7.69 39.28
CA VAL A 247 11.72 -6.93 38.38
C VAL A 247 12.50 -6.35 37.21
N ASN A 248 13.63 -5.70 37.49
CA ASN A 248 14.47 -5.11 36.44
C ASN A 248 14.99 -6.18 35.47
N LYS A 249 15.37 -7.37 35.96
CA LYS A 249 15.81 -8.46 35.11
C LYS A 249 14.70 -8.99 34.19
N GLN A 250 13.49 -9.18 34.72
CA GLN A 250 12.33 -9.59 33.92
C GLN A 250 11.99 -8.56 32.83
N LEU A 251 12.06 -7.26 33.16
CA LEU A 251 11.83 -6.19 32.20
C LEU A 251 12.92 -6.10 31.12
N THR A 252 14.18 -6.44 31.43
CA THR A 252 15.27 -6.45 30.43
C THR A 252 15.24 -7.68 29.53
N ASP A 253 14.84 -8.84 30.06
CA ASP A 253 14.75 -10.09 29.30
C ASP A 253 13.58 -10.03 28.28
N ASN A 254 12.49 -9.30 28.59
CA ASN A 254 11.34 -9.14 27.69
C ASN A 254 11.57 -8.12 26.54
N ASN A 255 12.54 -7.20 26.70
CA ASN A 255 12.90 -6.19 25.68
C ASN A 255 14.07 -6.63 24.77
N GLY A 256 14.65 -7.82 24.99
CA GLY A 256 15.86 -8.29 24.32
C GLY A 256 15.66 -9.04 22.99
N ASP A 257 14.42 -9.26 22.53
CA ASP A 257 14.12 -10.18 21.42
C ASP A 257 13.53 -9.48 20.16
N ALA A 258 13.67 -8.15 20.05
CA ALA A 258 13.08 -7.38 18.94
C ALA A 258 14.07 -6.77 17.94
N ASP A 259 15.38 -6.81 18.19
CA ASP A 259 16.39 -6.18 17.34
C ASP A 259 17.54 -7.15 17.04
N ASP A 260 17.33 -8.15 16.19
CA ASP A 260 18.39 -8.83 15.43
C ASP A 260 17.78 -9.87 14.45
N ASP A 261 17.16 -9.43 13.35
CA ASP A 261 17.30 -10.11 12.04
C ASP A 261 16.65 -9.35 10.86
N ILE A 262 17.23 -8.23 10.41
CA ILE A 262 17.04 -7.80 9.01
C ILE A 262 18.35 -7.19 8.48
N SER A 263 19.40 -8.01 8.38
CA SER A 263 20.51 -7.71 7.48
C SER A 263 20.27 -8.41 6.14
N LEU A 264 19.49 -7.77 5.27
CA LEU A 264 19.42 -8.13 3.86
C LEU A 264 20.77 -7.77 3.22
N ALA A 265 21.69 -8.73 3.27
CA ALA A 265 22.88 -8.77 2.44
C ALA A 265 22.43 -8.93 0.98
N ASP A 266 22.63 -7.86 0.21
CA ASP A 266 22.51 -7.81 -1.23
C ASP A 266 23.81 -8.38 -1.81
N ASP A 267 23.81 -9.65 -2.20
CA ASP A 267 24.86 -10.23 -3.05
C ASP A 267 24.32 -11.38 -3.91
N ALA A 268 24.23 -11.07 -5.20
CA ALA A 268 24.56 -11.88 -6.37
C ALA A 268 24.43 -13.41 -6.27
N ASP A 269 23.57 -13.99 -7.13
CA ASP A 269 24.02 -15.17 -7.87
C ASP A 269 23.41 -15.30 -9.27
N GLY A 270 24.26 -15.75 -10.18
CA GLY A 270 24.09 -15.70 -11.62
C GLY A 270 23.08 -16.68 -12.20
N ASN A 271 22.47 -16.30 -13.31
CA ASN A 271 21.86 -17.25 -14.23
C ASN A 271 22.71 -17.38 -15.49
N SER A 272 23.41 -18.51 -15.59
CA SER A 272 24.11 -18.95 -16.78
C SER A 272 23.08 -19.31 -17.87
N LEU A 273 23.15 -18.65 -19.01
CA LEU A 273 22.65 -19.21 -20.27
C LEU A 273 23.74 -19.07 -21.33
N ASN A 274 24.62 -20.08 -21.31
CA ASN A 274 25.48 -20.42 -22.42
C ASN A 274 24.63 -21.07 -23.52
N ARG A 275 24.69 -20.51 -24.73
CA ARG A 275 24.76 -21.26 -26.00
C ARG A 275 25.32 -20.34 -27.08
N GLY A 276 26.61 -20.49 -27.37
CA GLY A 276 27.16 -20.29 -28.71
C GLY A 276 26.52 -21.30 -29.69
N ALA A 277 26.65 -21.18 -31.01
CA ALA A 277 27.67 -20.50 -31.79
C ALA A 277 27.20 -20.33 -33.26
N THR A 278 28.05 -19.65 -34.05
CA THR A 278 28.11 -19.59 -35.54
C THR A 278 27.02 -18.73 -36.21
N ASP A 279 27.27 -17.83 -37.15
CA ASP A 279 28.39 -17.62 -38.07
C ASP A 279 28.27 -16.23 -38.75
N ALA A 280 29.41 -15.71 -39.22
CA ALA A 280 29.63 -14.89 -40.42
C ALA A 280 29.18 -13.41 -40.54
N ASP A 281 30.15 -12.62 -41.05
CA ASP A 281 30.11 -11.34 -41.76
C ASP A 281 29.66 -10.09 -40.96
N ASP A 282 30.37 -8.96 -40.95
CA ASP A 282 30.91 -8.25 -42.09
C ASP A 282 32.03 -7.27 -41.68
N LEU A 283 32.86 -6.97 -42.66
CA LEU A 283 34.07 -6.15 -42.66
C LEU A 283 33.78 -4.63 -42.69
N THR A 284 34.88 -3.88 -42.55
CA THR A 284 35.16 -2.49 -42.99
C THR A 284 34.88 -1.38 -41.97
N HIS A 285 35.91 -0.82 -41.32
CA HIS A 285 36.83 0.25 -41.76
C HIS A 285 36.20 1.64 -41.86
N GLY A 286 36.77 2.59 -41.10
CA GLY A 286 36.50 4.03 -41.18
C GLY A 286 36.80 4.73 -39.88
#